data_AF-A0AA46TL71-F1
#
_entry.id   AF-A0AA46TL71-F1
#
_cell.length_a   1.000
_cell.length_b   1.000
_cell.length_c   1.000
_cell.angle_alpha   90.00
_cell.angle_beta   90.00
_cell.angle_gamma   90.00
#
_symmetry.space_group_name_H-M   'P 1'
#
loop_
_entity.id
_entity.type
_entity.pdbx_description
1 polymer ?
#
loop_
_entity_poly.entity_id
_entity_poly.type
_entity_poly.pdbx_seq_one_letter_code
_entity_poly.pdbx_strand_id
1 'polypeptide(L)'
;MANSYATFGNGGEHNDWYVIDSVEDSGGESVFEHPEKGDRAFSADVAADVTYALQQVVNVPGATGNSAATVCPTAGKTGTATAGEDTHVSSAWFTGMSPDISTAVMYVRGKNGNGDIAYRNDGSLYMPSFYGGSYPAATFQSYMNKVLEGEDCGEFAEPAYIEADEGEIYTPPETTTTQDPTTELEPTLDDTPDTDDPNTDGPDTDGPDTDGPNTDGPDTDGPDTDGPDTDGPDTDGPDTDGPTNTGPPDTDPTTPPDEGGGDDDGGGQGGPEGGTQGGTGR
;
A
#
# COMPACT_ATOMS: atom_id res chain seq x y z
N MET A 1 -0.38 0.70 -10.88
CA MET A 1 0.68 1.41 -10.13
C MET A 1 1.99 1.46 -10.91
N ALA A 2 2.76 0.36 -11.04
CA ALA A 2 4.07 0.39 -11.69
C ALA A 2 4.04 0.97 -13.13
N ASN A 3 3.11 0.53 -13.98
CA ASN A 3 3.02 1.05 -15.36
C ASN A 3 2.71 2.55 -15.45
N SER A 4 1.93 3.08 -14.50
CA SER A 4 1.64 4.52 -14.41
C SER A 4 2.90 5.32 -14.05
N TYR A 5 3.73 4.81 -13.14
CA TYR A 5 5.00 5.44 -12.80
C TYR A 5 6.00 5.32 -13.95
N ALA A 6 6.03 4.19 -14.66
CA ALA A 6 6.83 4.06 -15.87
C ALA A 6 6.48 5.12 -16.92
N THR A 7 5.20 5.49 -17.03
CA THR A 7 4.75 6.58 -17.91
C THR A 7 5.37 7.93 -17.53
N PHE A 8 5.47 8.26 -16.24
CA PHE A 8 6.14 9.48 -15.79
C PHE A 8 7.65 9.42 -16.00
N GLY A 9 8.29 8.29 -15.66
CA GLY A 9 9.72 8.07 -15.91
C GLY A 9 10.09 8.16 -17.40
N ASN A 10 9.17 7.77 -18.29
CA ASN A 10 9.30 7.85 -19.74
C ASN A 10 8.74 9.16 -20.34
N GLY A 11 8.84 10.28 -19.62
CA GLY A 11 8.49 11.61 -20.16
C GLY A 11 7.03 11.76 -20.60
N GLY A 12 6.11 11.01 -19.98
CA GLY A 12 4.67 11.06 -20.24
C GLY A 12 4.18 10.12 -21.34
N GLU A 13 5.05 9.30 -21.94
CA GLU A 13 4.66 8.29 -22.92
C GLU A 13 4.28 6.97 -22.25
N HIS A 14 3.04 6.56 -22.45
CA HIS A 14 2.47 5.34 -21.92
C HIS A 14 2.71 4.18 -22.89
N ASN A 15 3.19 3.06 -22.37
CA ASN A 15 3.25 1.81 -23.08
C ASN A 15 2.37 0.79 -22.38
N ASP A 16 1.63 -0.01 -23.14
CA ASP A 16 0.89 -1.13 -22.58
C ASP A 16 1.87 -2.14 -21.97
N TRP A 17 1.54 -2.67 -20.80
CA TRP A 17 2.36 -3.70 -20.19
C TRP A 17 2.22 -5.00 -20.99
N TYR A 18 3.34 -5.71 -21.15
CA TYR A 18 3.38 -7.01 -21.80
C TYR A 18 4.34 -7.95 -21.08
N VAL A 19 4.18 -9.25 -21.32
CA VAL A 19 5.02 -10.31 -20.75
C VAL A 19 5.68 -11.15 -21.85
N ILE A 20 5.08 -11.16 -23.05
CA ILE A 20 5.56 -11.94 -24.20
C ILE A 20 6.14 -10.95 -25.19
N ASP A 21 7.46 -10.99 -25.35
CA ASP A 21 8.21 -10.16 -26.31
C ASP A 21 8.17 -10.76 -27.72
N SER A 22 8.45 -12.05 -27.82
CA SER A 22 8.39 -12.80 -29.08
C SER A 22 7.97 -14.25 -28.86
N VAL A 23 7.44 -14.88 -29.92
CA VAL A 23 7.15 -16.31 -29.98
C VAL A 23 7.71 -16.86 -31.28
N GLU A 24 8.56 -17.88 -31.18
CA GLU A 24 9.08 -18.64 -32.32
C GLU A 24 8.49 -20.06 -32.32
N ASP A 25 8.26 -20.60 -33.51
CA ASP A 25 7.87 -22.01 -33.66
C ASP A 25 9.08 -22.96 -33.53
N SER A 26 8.83 -24.27 -33.59
CA SER A 26 9.91 -25.28 -33.46
C SER A 26 10.88 -25.30 -34.66
N GLY A 27 10.52 -24.65 -35.76
CA GLY A 27 11.37 -24.42 -36.92
C GLY A 27 12.20 -23.15 -36.83
N GLY A 28 11.96 -22.29 -35.83
CA GLY A 28 12.61 -20.99 -35.65
C GLY A 28 11.96 -19.86 -36.45
N GLU A 29 10.74 -20.04 -36.93
CA GLU A 29 9.98 -18.96 -37.59
C GLU A 29 9.24 -18.11 -36.52
N SER A 30 9.38 -16.79 -36.62
CA SER A 30 8.66 -15.86 -35.73
C SER A 30 7.16 -15.92 -36.00
N VAL A 31 6.40 -16.26 -34.95
CA VAL A 31 4.94 -16.33 -34.94
C VAL A 31 4.35 -15.04 -34.38
N PHE A 32 5.08 -14.37 -33.50
CA PHE A 32 4.66 -13.14 -32.85
C PHE A 32 5.88 -12.32 -32.42
N GLU A 33 5.75 -11.01 -32.53
CA GLU A 33 6.67 -10.01 -31.99
C GLU A 33 5.84 -8.86 -31.42
N HIS A 34 6.18 -8.39 -30.23
CA HIS A 34 5.45 -7.32 -29.57
C HIS A 34 5.67 -6.01 -30.33
N PRO A 35 4.59 -5.29 -30.72
CA PRO A 35 4.74 -4.01 -31.37
C PRO A 35 5.21 -2.95 -30.36
N GLU A 36 6.33 -2.29 -30.66
CA GLU A 36 6.74 -1.10 -29.92
C GLU A 36 5.84 0.09 -30.28
N LYS A 37 4.77 0.30 -29.50
CA LYS A 37 3.86 1.43 -29.67
C LYS A 37 3.51 2.06 -28.32
N GLY A 38 3.91 3.32 -28.15
CA GLY A 38 3.48 4.16 -27.05
C GLY A 38 2.42 5.18 -27.48
N ASP A 39 1.63 5.64 -26.51
CA ASP A 39 0.69 6.76 -26.65
C ASP A 39 1.01 7.81 -25.58
N ARG A 40 1.06 9.08 -25.97
CA ARG A 40 1.38 10.18 -25.04
C ARG A 40 0.20 10.45 -24.11
N ALA A 41 0.35 10.12 -22.82
CA ALA A 41 -0.64 10.35 -21.79
C ALA A 41 -0.49 11.74 -21.14
N PHE A 42 0.76 12.21 -21.00
CA PHE A 42 1.09 13.52 -20.43
C PHE A 42 2.09 14.27 -21.30
N SER A 43 2.10 15.60 -21.23
CA SER A 43 3.21 16.37 -21.81
C SER A 43 4.51 16.04 -21.07
N ALA A 44 5.64 16.19 -21.76
CA ALA A 44 6.95 15.95 -21.17
C ALA A 44 7.18 16.85 -19.95
N ASP A 45 6.78 18.12 -20.04
CA ASP A 45 6.91 19.10 -18.97
C ASP A 45 6.13 18.70 -17.71
N VAL A 46 4.88 18.23 -17.87
CA VAL A 46 4.07 17.74 -16.75
C VAL A 46 4.69 16.50 -16.13
N ALA A 47 5.16 15.56 -16.94
CA ALA A 47 5.83 14.36 -16.45
C ALA A 47 7.13 14.69 -15.69
N ALA A 48 7.89 15.67 -16.16
CA ALA A 48 9.11 16.13 -15.51
C ALA A 48 8.83 16.77 -14.14
N ASP A 49 7.84 17.66 -14.06
CA ASP A 49 7.46 18.30 -12.80
C ASP A 49 6.89 17.31 -11.77
N VAL A 50 6.05 16.37 -12.22
CA VAL A 50 5.55 15.28 -11.36
C VAL A 50 6.71 14.42 -10.86
N THR A 51 7.64 14.07 -11.74
CA THR A 51 8.82 13.28 -11.36
C THR A 51 9.68 14.03 -10.36
N TYR A 52 9.93 15.32 -10.57
CA TYR A 52 10.66 16.18 -9.63
C TYR A 52 9.99 16.24 -8.25
N ALA A 53 8.66 16.43 -8.20
CA ALA A 53 7.92 16.41 -6.94
C ALA A 53 8.04 15.05 -6.23
N LEU A 54 7.97 13.94 -6.97
CA LEU A 54 8.12 12.58 -6.44
C LEU A 54 9.55 12.28 -5.95
N GLN A 55 10.57 12.95 -6.50
CA GLN A 55 11.94 12.87 -5.97
C GLN A 55 12.02 13.49 -4.57
N GLN A 56 11.24 14.53 -4.26
CA GLN A 56 11.26 15.15 -2.93
C GLN A 56 10.73 14.23 -1.83
N VAL A 57 9.80 13.34 -2.15
CA VAL A 57 9.26 12.35 -1.21
C VAL A 57 10.34 11.37 -0.72
N VAL A 58 11.36 11.14 -1.54
CA VAL A 58 12.42 10.16 -1.30
C VAL A 58 13.71 10.84 -0.83
N ASN A 59 14.08 11.96 -1.44
CA ASN A 59 15.43 12.50 -1.29
C ASN A 59 15.53 13.62 -0.23
N VAL A 60 14.40 14.16 0.25
CA VAL A 60 14.41 15.13 1.36
C VAL A 60 14.53 14.39 2.69
N PRO A 61 15.50 14.78 3.56
CA PRO A 61 15.63 14.20 4.89
C PRO A 61 14.33 14.29 5.69
N GLY A 62 13.87 13.16 6.24
CA GLY A 62 12.62 13.08 7.01
C GLY A 62 11.34 13.02 6.18
N ALA A 63 11.42 13.03 4.85
CA ALA A 63 10.25 12.82 3.99
C ALA A 63 9.69 11.40 4.10
N THR A 64 8.40 11.25 3.78
CA THR A 64 7.66 10.01 4.03
C THR A 64 8.23 8.77 3.34
N GLY A 65 8.90 8.94 2.20
CA GLY A 65 9.50 7.85 1.42
C GLY A 65 11.02 7.76 1.53
N ASN A 66 11.65 8.43 2.50
CA ASN A 66 13.12 8.53 2.55
C ASN A 66 13.83 7.16 2.62
N SER A 67 13.20 6.16 3.26
CA SER A 67 13.69 4.76 3.30
C SER A 67 13.75 4.07 1.94
N ALA A 68 13.13 4.63 0.89
CA ALA A 68 13.10 4.06 -0.45
C ALA A 68 14.26 4.51 -1.34
N ALA A 69 15.12 5.43 -0.88
CA ALA A 69 16.23 5.97 -1.66
C ALA A 69 17.19 4.84 -2.10
N THR A 70 17.52 4.79 -3.39
CA THR A 70 18.34 3.71 -3.97
C THR A 70 19.73 4.21 -4.38
N VAL A 71 20.52 3.33 -4.98
CA VAL A 71 21.82 3.68 -5.60
C VAL A 71 21.70 4.57 -6.83
N CYS A 72 20.52 4.64 -7.46
CA CYS A 72 20.23 5.50 -8.61
C CYS A 72 19.23 6.61 -8.25
N PRO A 73 19.06 7.64 -9.11
CA PRO A 73 17.98 8.60 -8.96
C PRO A 73 16.65 7.88 -8.74
N THR A 74 15.93 8.30 -7.71
CA THR A 74 14.71 7.63 -7.26
C THR A 74 13.61 8.67 -7.06
N ALA A 75 12.46 8.41 -7.66
CA ALA A 75 11.23 9.15 -7.49
C ALA A 75 10.13 8.18 -7.03
N GLY A 76 9.27 8.55 -6.08
CA GLY A 76 8.22 7.64 -5.66
C GLY A 76 7.23 8.23 -4.67
N LYS A 77 6.20 7.44 -4.34
CA LYS A 77 5.17 7.83 -3.38
C LYS A 77 4.80 6.69 -2.46
N THR A 78 4.64 7.06 -1.20
CA THR A 78 4.02 6.25 -0.15
C THR A 78 2.51 6.24 -0.27
N GLY A 79 1.88 5.14 0.14
CA GLY A 79 0.48 5.16 0.52
C GLY A 79 0.13 4.14 1.60
N THR A 80 -0.97 4.41 2.28
CA THR A 80 -1.45 3.64 3.42
C THR A 80 -2.96 3.78 3.41
N ALA A 81 -3.67 2.65 3.35
CA ALA A 81 -5.12 2.62 3.44
C ALA A 81 -5.54 2.03 4.78
N THR A 82 -6.62 2.57 5.31
CA THR A 82 -7.26 2.12 6.54
C THR A 82 -8.53 1.34 6.22
N ALA A 83 -9.01 0.54 7.17
CA ALA A 83 -10.28 -0.17 7.08
C ALA A 83 -10.94 -0.31 8.45
N GLY A 84 -12.19 -0.79 8.44
CA GLY A 84 -13.01 -0.95 9.63
C GLY A 84 -13.27 0.39 10.31
N GLU A 85 -13.80 1.37 9.56
CA GLU A 85 -14.05 2.73 10.06
C GLU A 85 -12.77 3.41 10.56
N ASP A 86 -11.70 3.31 9.76
CA ASP A 86 -10.38 3.89 10.04
C ASP A 86 -9.67 3.40 11.31
N THR A 87 -10.09 2.24 11.84
CA THR A 87 -9.53 1.68 13.08
C THR A 87 -8.18 0.99 12.89
N HIS A 88 -7.85 0.55 11.69
CA HIS A 88 -6.60 -0.16 11.42
C HIS A 88 -6.12 0.00 9.98
N VAL A 89 -4.83 -0.27 9.76
CA VAL A 89 -4.23 -0.31 8.41
C VAL A 89 -4.59 -1.63 7.72
N SER A 90 -5.17 -1.54 6.52
CA SER A 90 -5.51 -2.69 5.67
C SER A 90 -4.44 -2.98 4.63
N SER A 91 -3.79 -1.93 4.12
CA SER A 91 -2.71 -2.04 3.17
C SER A 91 -1.74 -0.87 3.24
N ALA A 92 -0.49 -1.12 2.91
CA ALA A 92 0.48 -0.06 2.67
C ALA A 92 1.36 -0.39 1.47
N TRP A 93 1.74 0.66 0.76
CA TRP A 93 2.51 0.54 -0.47
C TRP A 93 3.55 1.64 -0.60
N PHE A 94 4.56 1.32 -1.39
CA PHE A 94 5.45 2.29 -2.00
C PHE A 94 5.51 1.96 -3.49
N THR A 95 5.27 2.96 -4.33
CA THR A 95 5.51 2.84 -5.77
C THR A 95 6.52 3.88 -6.15
N GLY A 96 7.55 3.48 -6.88
CA GLY A 96 8.60 4.38 -7.30
C GLY A 96 9.27 3.91 -8.57
N MET A 97 10.20 4.72 -9.03
CA MET A 97 10.92 4.53 -10.27
C MET A 97 12.34 5.07 -10.17
N SER A 98 13.21 4.46 -10.95
CA SER A 98 14.43 5.06 -11.49
C SER A 98 14.19 5.28 -13.00
N PRO A 99 15.07 6.01 -13.73
CA PRO A 99 14.82 6.36 -15.14
C PRO A 99 14.39 5.16 -16.01
N ASP A 100 15.04 4.00 -15.85
CA ASP A 100 14.79 2.83 -16.71
C ASP A 100 13.88 1.74 -16.08
N ILE A 101 13.45 1.91 -14.83
CA ILE A 101 12.66 0.87 -14.16
C ILE A 101 11.67 1.45 -13.15
N SER A 102 10.43 0.95 -13.20
CA SER A 102 9.37 1.28 -12.26
C SER A 102 8.94 0.05 -11.47
N THR A 103 8.82 0.19 -10.15
CA THR A 103 8.46 -0.89 -9.23
C THR A 103 7.37 -0.44 -8.26
N ALA A 104 6.36 -1.30 -8.07
CA ALA A 104 5.34 -1.13 -7.04
C ALA A 104 5.44 -2.26 -6.02
N VAL A 105 5.58 -1.89 -4.74
CA VAL A 105 5.56 -2.82 -3.61
C VAL A 105 4.32 -2.53 -2.79
N MET A 106 3.46 -3.52 -2.60
CA MET A 106 2.27 -3.43 -1.77
C MET A 106 2.20 -4.64 -0.85
N TYR A 107 1.88 -4.37 0.41
CA TYR A 107 1.47 -5.39 1.34
C TYR A 107 0.01 -5.18 1.71
N VAL A 108 -0.74 -6.27 1.71
CA VAL A 108 -2.17 -6.31 1.93
C VAL A 108 -2.50 -7.58 2.71
N ARG A 109 -3.53 -7.54 3.57
CA ARG A 109 -3.90 -8.69 4.38
C ARG A 109 -5.41 -8.93 4.40
N GLY A 110 -5.77 -10.18 4.72
CA GLY A 110 -7.14 -10.62 4.86
C GLY A 110 -7.70 -11.11 3.53
N LYS A 111 -8.76 -11.94 3.59
CA LYS A 111 -9.37 -12.52 2.38
C LYS A 111 -9.91 -11.46 1.41
N ASN A 112 -10.34 -10.33 1.95
CA ASN A 112 -10.92 -9.23 1.20
C ASN A 112 -9.95 -8.04 1.06
N GLY A 113 -8.69 -8.19 1.48
CA GLY A 113 -7.71 -7.11 1.51
C GLY A 113 -7.89 -6.05 2.61
N ASN A 114 -8.91 -6.20 3.46
CA ASN A 114 -9.26 -5.28 4.55
C ASN A 114 -8.92 -5.82 5.94
N GLY A 115 -8.01 -6.80 6.04
CA GLY A 115 -7.59 -7.33 7.33
C GLY A 115 -6.51 -6.45 7.96
N ASP A 116 -6.54 -6.34 9.28
CA ASP A 116 -5.48 -5.68 10.04
C ASP A 116 -4.11 -6.29 9.76
N ILE A 117 -3.25 -5.48 9.14
CA ILE A 117 -1.92 -5.90 8.72
C ILE A 117 -0.93 -5.96 9.89
N ALA A 118 -1.16 -5.19 10.96
CA ALA A 118 -0.29 -5.12 12.13
C ALA A 118 -0.50 -6.30 13.08
N TYR A 119 -1.73 -6.82 13.19
CA TYR A 119 -2.10 -7.85 14.17
C TYR A 119 -2.31 -9.23 13.55
N ARG A 120 -1.85 -10.30 14.21
CA ARG A 120 -2.15 -11.70 13.85
C ARG A 120 -3.64 -12.00 14.06
N ASN A 121 -4.12 -13.11 13.47
CA ASN A 121 -5.51 -13.55 13.64
C ASN A 121 -5.84 -13.93 15.09
N ASP A 122 -4.82 -14.18 15.93
CA ASP A 122 -4.95 -14.45 17.37
C ASP A 122 -4.93 -13.17 18.23
N GLY A 123 -4.91 -11.98 17.61
CA GLY A 123 -4.89 -10.69 18.29
C GLY A 123 -3.52 -10.26 18.82
N SER A 124 -2.45 -11.05 18.63
CA SER A 124 -1.10 -10.63 18.96
C SER A 124 -0.53 -9.64 17.94
N LEU A 125 0.21 -8.64 18.39
CA LEU A 125 0.92 -7.72 17.51
C LEU A 125 1.99 -8.49 16.72
N TYR A 126 1.95 -8.40 15.39
CA TYR A 126 2.91 -9.05 14.51
C TYR A 126 3.97 -8.07 13.99
N MET A 127 3.50 -6.98 13.39
CA MET A 127 4.33 -5.99 12.71
C MET A 127 3.93 -4.60 13.23
N PRO A 128 4.68 -4.03 14.18
CA PRO A 128 4.41 -2.69 14.65
C PRO A 128 4.57 -1.68 13.51
N SER A 129 3.60 -0.76 13.37
CA SER A 129 3.61 0.38 12.43
C SER A 129 3.76 0.01 10.95
N PHE A 130 2.63 -0.12 10.26
CA PHE A 130 2.57 -0.49 8.85
C PHE A 130 2.17 0.71 7.98
N TYR A 131 3.16 1.46 7.48
CA TYR A 131 2.94 2.63 6.61
C TYR A 131 3.73 2.45 5.31
N GLY A 132 3.39 3.22 4.28
CA GLY A 132 4.07 3.16 2.98
C GLY A 132 5.59 3.37 3.09
N GLY A 133 6.01 4.25 4.00
CA GLY A 133 7.42 4.59 4.26
C GLY A 133 8.21 3.59 5.09
N SER A 134 7.57 2.54 5.64
CA SER A 134 8.24 1.52 6.45
C SER A 134 8.61 0.30 5.60
N TYR A 135 7.90 -0.81 5.76
CA TYR A 135 8.20 -2.08 5.07
C TYR A 135 8.14 -1.97 3.54
N PRO A 136 7.10 -1.36 2.92
CA PRO A 136 7.04 -1.26 1.45
C PRO A 136 8.23 -0.49 0.86
N ALA A 137 8.58 0.67 1.43
CA ALA A 137 9.73 1.47 0.99
C ALA A 137 11.06 0.72 1.16
N ALA A 138 11.29 0.06 2.29
CA ALA A 138 12.51 -0.71 2.52
C ALA A 138 12.62 -1.92 1.57
N THR A 139 11.50 -2.58 1.27
CA THR A 139 11.47 -3.68 0.30
C THR A 139 11.70 -3.18 -1.12
N PHE A 140 11.13 -2.04 -1.50
CA PHE A 140 11.41 -1.38 -2.77
C PHE A 140 12.91 -1.09 -2.88
N GLN A 141 13.52 -0.44 -1.89
CA GLN A 141 14.96 -0.13 -1.90
C GLN A 141 15.81 -1.39 -2.05
N SER A 142 15.53 -2.42 -1.26
CA SER A 142 16.27 -3.68 -1.28
C SER A 142 16.24 -4.35 -2.65
N TYR A 143 15.06 -4.38 -3.28
CA TYR A 143 14.90 -4.92 -4.63
C TYR A 143 15.59 -4.04 -5.68
N MET A 144 15.32 -2.73 -5.67
CA MET A 144 15.82 -1.78 -6.67
C MET A 144 17.35 -1.69 -6.65
N ASN A 145 17.96 -1.63 -5.46
CA ASN A 145 19.42 -1.65 -5.34
C ASN A 145 20.04 -2.90 -5.98
N LYS A 146 19.36 -4.04 -5.93
CA LYS A 146 19.86 -5.28 -6.51
C LYS A 146 19.74 -5.32 -8.02
N VAL A 147 18.67 -4.78 -8.59
CA VAL A 147 18.46 -4.79 -10.04
C VAL A 147 19.19 -3.65 -10.75
N LEU A 148 19.52 -2.57 -10.03
CA LEU A 148 20.27 -1.43 -10.55
C LEU A 148 21.79 -1.52 -10.28
N GLU A 149 22.26 -2.56 -9.60
CA GLU A 149 23.67 -2.69 -9.26
C GLU A 149 24.53 -2.85 -10.52
N GLY A 150 25.33 -1.83 -10.83
CA GLY A 150 26.22 -1.82 -11.99
C GLY A 150 25.57 -1.37 -13.30
N GLU A 151 24.30 -0.97 -13.26
CA GLU A 151 23.59 -0.35 -14.39
C GLU A 151 24.01 1.13 -14.55
N ASP A 152 23.84 1.68 -15.75
CA ASP A 152 23.89 3.12 -15.97
C ASP A 152 22.58 3.72 -15.44
N CYS A 153 22.65 4.40 -14.30
CA CYS A 153 21.46 4.90 -13.61
C CYS A 153 20.64 5.92 -14.41
N GLY A 154 21.24 6.57 -15.41
CA GLY A 154 20.63 7.69 -16.12
C GLY A 154 20.28 8.87 -15.21
N GLU A 155 19.52 9.82 -15.76
CA GLU A 155 19.01 10.98 -15.06
C GLU A 155 17.53 11.19 -15.42
N PHE A 156 16.74 11.70 -14.47
CA PHE A 156 15.40 12.18 -14.80
C PHE A 156 15.48 13.51 -15.56
N ALA A 157 14.45 13.82 -16.35
CA ALA A 157 14.31 15.13 -16.93
C ALA A 157 14.27 16.22 -15.84
N GLU A 158 14.93 17.34 -16.10
CA GLU A 158 14.84 18.54 -15.26
C GLU A 158 13.39 19.06 -15.23
N PRO A 159 12.90 19.55 -14.08
CA PRO A 159 11.57 20.15 -13.99
C PRO A 159 11.43 21.33 -14.95
N ALA A 160 10.25 21.44 -15.55
CA ALA A 160 9.87 22.54 -16.43
C ALA A 160 9.35 23.76 -15.66
N TYR A 161 8.98 23.58 -14.38
CA TYR A 161 8.38 24.62 -13.54
C TYR A 161 7.14 25.25 -14.19
N ILE A 162 6.19 24.39 -14.59
CA ILE A 162 4.93 24.84 -15.17
C ILE A 162 4.19 25.70 -14.13
N GLU A 163 3.86 26.91 -14.54
CA GLU A 163 2.99 27.80 -13.77
C GLU A 163 1.53 27.37 -13.97
N ALA A 164 0.77 27.32 -12.88
CA ALA A 164 -0.66 27.00 -12.96
C ALA A 164 -1.39 28.09 -13.75
N ASP A 165 -2.09 27.68 -14.81
CA ASP A 165 -2.96 28.52 -15.62
C ASP A 165 -4.44 28.44 -15.17
N GLU A 166 -4.77 27.47 -14.32
CA GLU A 166 -6.09 27.27 -13.72
C GLU A 166 -6.00 26.98 -12.21
N GLY A 167 -6.99 27.46 -11.44
CA GLY A 167 -7.09 27.27 -9.98
C GLY A 167 -6.56 28.43 -9.14
N GLU A 168 -6.65 28.31 -7.81
CA GLU A 168 -6.01 29.26 -6.90
C GLU A 168 -4.51 28.97 -6.81
N ILE A 169 -3.69 29.92 -7.26
CA ILE A 169 -2.24 29.83 -7.12
C ILE A 169 -1.91 29.92 -5.62
N TYR A 170 -1.45 28.81 -5.05
CA TYR A 170 -0.92 28.80 -3.70
C TYR A 170 0.24 29.80 -3.62
N THR A 171 0.08 30.85 -2.81
CA THR A 171 1.15 31.77 -2.49
C THR A 171 1.77 31.31 -1.18
N PRO A 172 3.01 30.78 -1.17
CA PRO A 172 3.67 30.41 0.07
C PRO A 172 3.71 31.63 1.00
N PRO A 173 3.43 31.46 2.32
CA PRO A 173 3.57 32.57 3.26
C PRO A 173 5.01 33.08 3.23
N GLU A 174 5.19 34.42 3.31
CA GLU A 174 6.53 35.00 3.36
C GLU A 174 7.35 34.36 4.48
N THR A 175 8.55 33.90 4.15
CA THR A 175 9.48 33.36 5.14
C THR A 175 9.90 34.50 6.07
N THR A 176 9.24 34.63 7.23
CA THR A 176 9.70 35.50 8.29
C THR A 176 11.04 34.97 8.78
N THR A 177 12.12 35.63 8.36
CA THR A 177 13.42 35.46 8.99
C THR A 177 13.30 36.02 10.40
N THR A 178 13.04 35.16 11.39
CA THR A 178 13.16 35.52 12.80
C THR A 178 14.61 35.93 13.02
N GLN A 179 14.85 37.22 13.24
CA GLN A 179 16.15 37.71 13.65
C GLN A 179 16.51 37.04 14.98
N ASP A 180 17.71 36.44 15.04
CA ASP A 180 18.31 35.96 16.28
C ASP A 180 18.18 37.03 17.38
N PRO A 181 17.67 36.69 18.57
CA PRO A 181 17.61 37.65 19.66
C PRO A 181 19.05 38.03 20.04
N THR A 182 19.39 39.30 19.84
CA THR A 182 20.65 39.86 20.32
C THR A 182 20.57 39.92 21.85
N THR A 183 21.27 39.01 22.53
CA THR A 183 21.42 39.05 23.99
C THR A 183 22.26 40.26 24.37
N GLU A 184 21.60 41.32 24.84
CA GLU A 184 22.24 42.46 25.50
C GLU A 184 22.62 42.03 26.93
N LEU A 185 23.92 41.85 27.17
CA LEU A 185 24.45 41.57 28.50
C LEU A 185 24.50 42.87 29.32
N GLU A 186 23.64 43.00 30.33
CA GLU A 186 23.76 44.06 31.33
C GLU A 186 24.98 43.82 32.25
N PRO A 187 25.70 44.88 32.67
CA PRO A 187 26.90 44.74 33.48
C PRO A 187 26.57 44.51 34.96
N THR A 188 27.18 43.49 35.55
CA THR A 188 27.18 43.20 36.98
C THR A 188 27.98 44.25 37.75
N LEU A 189 27.38 44.83 38.80
CA LEU A 189 28.11 45.54 39.86
C LEU A 189 28.26 44.64 41.08
N ASP A 190 29.51 44.51 41.51
CA ASP A 190 30.01 43.76 42.65
C ASP A 190 30.26 44.76 43.81
N ASP A 191 29.74 44.50 45.00
CA ASP A 191 30.33 44.97 46.27
C ASP A 191 29.70 44.27 47.50
N THR A 192 30.40 43.22 47.96
CA THR A 192 30.83 42.83 49.33
C THR A 192 29.86 42.82 50.55
N PRO A 193 30.17 41.98 51.59
CA PRO A 193 29.17 41.28 52.40
C PRO A 193 28.97 41.86 53.81
N ASP A 194 27.81 41.60 54.42
CA ASP A 194 27.66 41.62 55.88
C ASP A 194 26.88 40.39 56.37
N THR A 195 27.39 39.86 57.48
CA THR A 195 27.08 38.60 58.15
C THR A 195 25.92 38.74 59.12
N ASP A 196 25.03 37.74 59.18
CA ASP A 196 24.52 37.16 60.43
C ASP A 196 23.82 35.81 60.17
N ASP A 197 24.21 34.82 60.96
CA ASP A 197 23.90 33.38 60.93
C ASP A 197 22.66 33.05 61.81
N PRO A 198 22.30 31.78 62.05
CA PRO A 198 21.54 30.84 61.23
C PRO A 198 20.08 30.67 61.71
N ASN A 199 19.20 30.18 60.84
CA ASN A 199 18.18 29.24 61.29
C ASN A 199 17.94 28.13 60.28
N THR A 200 18.02 26.91 60.79
CA THR A 200 17.91 25.61 60.15
C THR A 200 16.48 25.26 59.78
N ASP A 201 16.27 24.73 58.58
CA ASP A 201 15.39 23.58 58.32
C ASP A 201 15.85 22.87 57.03
N GLY A 202 15.77 21.52 57.05
CA GLY A 202 16.49 20.58 56.20
C GLY A 202 16.04 20.45 54.73
N PRO A 203 16.63 19.48 54.00
CA PRO A 203 16.64 19.46 52.54
C PRO A 203 15.37 18.82 51.99
N ASP A 204 14.76 19.46 50.99
CA ASP A 204 13.85 18.79 50.06
C ASP A 204 14.43 18.86 48.65
N THR A 205 14.44 17.71 48.00
CA THR A 205 15.15 17.41 46.76
C THR A 205 14.29 17.70 45.54
N ASP A 206 14.72 18.63 44.69
CA ASP A 206 14.19 18.80 43.34
C ASP A 206 14.80 17.75 42.39
N GLY A 207 13.97 16.82 41.93
CA GLY A 207 14.22 16.10 40.67
C GLY A 207 13.71 16.95 39.51
N PRO A 208 14.43 17.08 38.38
CA PRO A 208 13.94 17.85 37.26
C PRO A 208 12.79 17.11 36.56
N ASP A 209 11.61 17.72 36.58
CA ASP A 209 10.50 17.42 35.68
C ASP A 209 10.89 17.96 34.29
N THR A 210 11.03 17.06 33.32
CA THR A 210 11.26 17.41 31.92
C THR A 210 9.92 17.40 31.20
N ASP A 211 9.30 18.57 31.06
CA ASP A 211 8.23 18.79 30.10
C ASP A 211 8.82 18.76 28.67
N GLY A 212 8.53 17.68 27.94
CA GLY A 212 8.79 17.59 26.51
C GLY A 212 7.92 18.60 25.73
N PRO A 213 8.38 19.13 24.58
CA PRO A 213 7.63 20.13 23.85
C PRO A 213 6.35 19.52 23.27
N ASN A 214 5.21 20.00 23.76
CA ASN A 214 3.90 19.78 23.15
C ASN A 214 3.88 20.54 21.81
N THR A 215 3.75 19.81 20.71
CA THR A 215 3.53 20.40 19.38
C THR A 215 2.16 19.95 18.90
N ASP A 216 1.19 20.85 19.05
CA ASP A 216 -0.11 20.75 18.39
C ASP A 216 0.13 20.90 16.88
N GLY A 217 -0.11 19.81 16.13
CA GLY A 217 -0.14 19.85 14.67
C GLY A 217 -1.34 20.67 14.18
N PRO A 218 -1.26 21.32 13.01
CA PRO A 218 -2.36 22.14 12.51
C PRO A 218 -3.56 21.26 12.15
N ASP A 219 -4.71 21.57 12.76
CA ASP A 219 -6.02 21.13 12.31
C ASP A 219 -6.24 21.72 10.91
N THR A 220 -6.46 20.86 9.93
CA THR A 220 -6.92 21.26 8.60
C THR A 220 -8.20 20.49 8.31
N ASP A 221 -9.32 21.19 8.44
CA ASP A 221 -10.61 20.78 7.91
C ASP A 221 -10.45 20.57 6.39
N GLY A 222 -10.61 19.32 5.94
CA GLY A 222 -10.63 19.00 4.52
C GLY A 222 -11.83 19.66 3.82
N PRO A 223 -11.72 19.98 2.52
CA PRO A 223 -12.82 20.61 1.80
C PRO A 223 -13.99 19.62 1.65
N ASP A 224 -15.17 20.09 2.05
CA ASP A 224 -16.45 19.45 1.78
C ASP A 224 -16.74 19.60 0.28
N THR A 225 -16.65 18.50 -0.48
CA THR A 225 -17.05 18.47 -1.89
C THR A 225 -18.27 17.56 -2.02
N ASP A 226 -19.43 18.18 -2.21
CA ASP A 226 -20.63 17.54 -2.75
C ASP A 226 -20.27 16.84 -4.07
N GLY A 227 -20.37 15.51 -4.07
CA GLY A 227 -20.13 14.70 -5.27
C GLY A 227 -21.19 14.98 -6.36
N PRO A 228 -20.85 14.84 -7.65
CA PRO A 228 -21.81 15.03 -8.73
C PRO A 228 -22.86 13.91 -8.70
N ASP A 229 -24.13 14.33 -8.73
CA ASP A 229 -25.28 13.47 -8.96
C ASP A 229 -25.24 13.01 -10.43
N THR A 230 -24.90 11.74 -10.66
CA THR A 230 -24.99 11.11 -11.98
C THR A 230 -25.92 9.91 -11.91
N ASP A 231 -27.11 10.07 -12.49
CA ASP A 231 -28.03 8.99 -12.83
C ASP A 231 -27.29 7.89 -13.60
N GLY A 232 -27.22 6.70 -13.01
CA GLY A 232 -26.63 5.53 -13.65
C GLY A 232 -27.44 5.08 -14.88
N PRO A 233 -26.80 4.52 -15.92
CA PRO A 233 -27.53 3.96 -17.05
C PRO A 233 -28.27 2.69 -16.63
N ASP A 234 -29.57 2.65 -16.93
CA ASP A 234 -30.42 1.47 -16.87
C ASP A 234 -29.88 0.42 -17.85
N THR A 235 -29.40 -0.71 -17.35
CA THR A 235 -29.07 -1.89 -18.16
C THR A 235 -29.81 -3.10 -17.60
N ASP A 236 -30.83 -3.53 -18.33
CA ASP A 236 -31.54 -4.79 -18.15
C ASP A 236 -30.55 -5.97 -18.11
N GLY A 237 -30.54 -6.69 -16.98
CA GLY A 237 -29.79 -7.93 -16.84
C GLY A 237 -30.38 -9.05 -17.71
N PRO A 238 -29.57 -9.98 -18.24
CA PRO A 238 -30.09 -11.14 -18.94
C PRO A 238 -30.71 -12.15 -17.94
N ASP A 239 -31.98 -12.50 -18.18
CA ASP A 239 -32.68 -13.61 -17.54
C ASP A 239 -31.91 -14.92 -17.72
N THR A 240 -31.52 -15.54 -16.60
CA THR A 240 -31.03 -16.93 -16.59
C THR A 240 -32.07 -17.83 -15.96
N ASP A 241 -32.88 -18.45 -16.82
CA ASP A 241 -33.74 -19.59 -16.48
C ASP A 241 -32.89 -20.82 -16.10
N GLY A 242 -33.19 -21.39 -14.94
CA GLY A 242 -32.59 -22.65 -14.49
C GLY A 242 -33.04 -23.86 -15.33
N PRO A 243 -32.22 -24.92 -15.43
CA PRO A 243 -32.57 -26.08 -16.24
C PRO A 243 -33.66 -26.94 -15.57
N THR A 244 -34.77 -27.12 -16.29
CA THR A 244 -35.85 -28.04 -15.98
C THR A 244 -35.44 -29.49 -16.27
N ASN A 245 -35.44 -30.35 -15.24
CA ASN A 245 -35.36 -31.80 -15.38
C ASN A 245 -36.75 -32.37 -15.69
N THR A 246 -37.01 -32.67 -16.96
CA THR A 246 -38.15 -33.47 -17.40
C THR A 246 -37.80 -34.95 -17.32
N GLY A 247 -38.49 -35.70 -16.45
CA GLY A 247 -38.48 -37.17 -16.48
C GLY A 247 -39.16 -37.74 -17.74
N PRO A 248 -38.86 -38.99 -18.13
CA PRO A 248 -39.48 -39.63 -19.28
C PRO A 248 -40.93 -40.10 -18.97
N PRO A 249 -41.82 -40.15 -19.98
CA PRO A 249 -43.25 -40.42 -19.78
C PRO A 249 -43.60 -41.91 -19.69
N ASP A 250 -44.66 -42.18 -18.93
CA ASP A 250 -45.34 -43.47 -18.78
C ASP A 250 -45.90 -44.02 -20.11
N THR A 251 -45.67 -45.32 -20.35
CA THR A 251 -46.57 -46.16 -21.14
C THR A 251 -46.79 -47.49 -20.44
N ASP A 252 -48.03 -47.70 -20.02
CA ASP A 252 -48.65 -48.91 -19.46
C ASP A 252 -48.51 -50.15 -20.37
N PRO A 253 -48.20 -51.32 -19.80
CA PRO A 253 -48.77 -52.55 -20.34
C PRO A 253 -49.38 -53.45 -19.24
N THR A 254 -50.70 -53.67 -19.37
CA THR A 254 -51.49 -54.88 -19.07
C THR A 254 -50.84 -56.00 -18.26
N THR A 255 -51.48 -56.39 -17.15
CA THR A 255 -51.47 -57.79 -16.66
C THR A 255 -52.69 -58.08 -15.77
N PRO A 256 -53.24 -59.30 -15.86
CA PRO A 256 -53.83 -59.97 -14.69
C PRO A 256 -53.30 -61.42 -14.57
N PRO A 257 -53.66 -62.18 -13.51
CA PRO A 257 -53.11 -62.08 -12.15
C PRO A 257 -52.45 -63.41 -11.72
N ASP A 258 -51.86 -63.43 -10.51
CA ASP A 258 -52.14 -64.38 -9.41
C ASP A 258 -50.93 -64.84 -8.57
N GLU A 259 -51.22 -64.99 -7.27
CA GLU A 259 -50.56 -65.72 -6.16
C GLU A 259 -49.19 -65.31 -5.56
N GLY A 260 -49.20 -65.06 -4.23
CA GLY A 260 -48.37 -65.87 -3.32
C GLY A 260 -47.36 -65.18 -2.38
N GLY A 261 -47.82 -64.76 -1.19
CA GLY A 261 -47.34 -65.28 0.13
C GLY A 261 -46.01 -64.85 0.78
N GLY A 262 -46.12 -64.51 2.08
CA GLY A 262 -45.16 -64.79 3.18
C GLY A 262 -44.05 -63.76 3.42
N ASP A 263 -44.02 -62.97 4.50
CA ASP A 263 -43.85 -63.26 5.95
C ASP A 263 -42.39 -63.16 6.43
N ASP A 264 -42.28 -62.56 7.61
CA ASP A 264 -41.27 -62.72 8.68
C ASP A 264 -39.91 -61.96 8.66
N ASP A 265 -39.88 -60.95 9.54
CA ASP A 265 -39.11 -60.86 10.79
C ASP A 265 -37.58 -60.98 10.83
N GLY A 266 -37.01 -60.12 11.69
CA GLY A 266 -35.89 -60.52 12.56
C GLY A 266 -34.66 -59.63 12.49
N GLY A 267 -34.51 -58.76 13.49
CA GLY A 267 -33.40 -57.82 13.64
C GLY A 267 -32.10 -58.39 14.21
N GLY A 268 -31.20 -57.48 14.62
CA GLY A 268 -30.02 -57.83 15.41
C GLY A 268 -28.85 -56.85 15.23
N GLN A 269 -28.69 -55.95 16.20
CA GLN A 269 -27.52 -55.09 16.39
C GLN A 269 -26.30 -55.90 16.87
N GLY A 270 -25.10 -55.52 16.44
CA GLY A 270 -23.83 -55.98 17.00
C GLY A 270 -22.71 -54.97 16.75
N GLY A 271 -22.27 -54.30 17.80
CA GLY A 271 -21.10 -53.40 17.84
C GLY A 271 -19.77 -54.13 18.11
N PRO A 272 -18.66 -53.39 18.32
CA PRO A 272 -17.40 -53.61 17.60
C PRO A 272 -16.29 -54.33 18.39
N GLU A 273 -15.30 -54.86 17.68
CA GLU A 273 -14.00 -55.27 18.22
C GLU A 273 -12.86 -54.46 17.57
N GLY A 274 -11.88 -54.06 18.38
CA GLY A 274 -10.67 -53.35 17.99
C GLY A 274 -9.39 -54.14 18.29
N GLY A 275 -8.26 -53.63 17.78
CA GLY A 275 -6.88 -54.07 18.03
C GLY A 275 -6.43 -55.20 17.09
N THR A 276 -5.24 -55.26 16.48
CA THR A 276 -3.93 -54.66 16.80
C THR A 276 -2.98 -54.84 15.59
N GLN A 277 -2.08 -53.86 15.40
CA GLN A 277 -0.70 -53.88 14.87
C GLN A 277 -0.21 -54.95 13.87
N GLY A 278 0.49 -54.47 12.83
CA GLY A 278 1.65 -55.19 12.27
C GLY A 278 2.10 -54.80 10.85
N GLY A 279 3.19 -54.03 10.73
CA GLY A 279 4.33 -54.43 9.88
C GLY A 279 4.40 -54.02 8.40
N THR A 280 5.38 -53.13 8.13
CA THR A 280 6.34 -53.11 7.01
C THR A 280 5.90 -52.86 5.56
N GLY A 281 6.58 -51.91 4.90
CA GLY A 281 7.23 -52.20 3.62
C GLY A 281 7.14 -51.15 2.51
N ARG A 282 8.23 -50.40 2.37
CA ARG A 282 8.69 -49.57 1.23
C ARG A 282 8.11 -48.17 1.06
#